data_AF-A0A4D7Z5S8-F1
#
_entry.id   AF-A0A4D7Z5S8-F1
#
_cell.length_a   1.000
_cell.length_b   1.000
_cell.length_c   1.000
_cell.angle_alpha   90.00
_cell.angle_beta   90.00
_cell.angle_gamma   90.00
#
_symmetry.space_group_name_H-M   'P 1'
#
loop_
_entity.id
_entity.type
_entity.pdbx_description
1 polymer ?
#
loop_
_entity_poly.entity_id
_entity_poly.type
_entity_poly.pdbx_seq_one_letter_code
_entity_poly.pdbx_strand_id
1 'polypeptide(L)'
;MVTYFRYSKPKYPVRTRLVGAVVLQLVGTGGLALIFCLLDSLTAKPTISLGQFLPCLAGGVVGFHVVAFRRPFTDGQLCLVATSFLAFGAFYWLASNSLPDLLLARLIAGFGLGVVIAGTFRRRFLESPVIPRVR
;
A
#
# COMPACT_ATOMS: atom_id res chain seq x y z
N MET A 1 -37.14 10.63 -3.92
CA MET A 1 -36.50 10.71 -5.25
C MET A 1 -35.51 9.56 -5.35
N VAL A 2 -35.84 8.48 -6.06
CA VAL A 2 -35.01 7.26 -6.12
C VAL A 2 -33.99 7.42 -7.24
N THR A 3 -32.74 7.73 -6.89
CA THR A 3 -31.62 7.75 -7.84
C THR A 3 -31.23 6.32 -8.20
N TYR A 4 -31.74 5.83 -9.32
CA TYR A 4 -31.29 4.58 -9.91
C TYR A 4 -29.88 4.76 -10.50
N PHE A 5 -28.85 4.57 -9.67
CA PHE A 5 -27.47 4.45 -10.14
C PHE A 5 -27.30 3.10 -10.84
N ARG A 6 -27.07 3.13 -12.16
CA ARG A 6 -26.72 1.93 -12.91
C ARG A 6 -25.23 1.67 -12.68
N TYR A 7 -24.88 0.57 -12.00
CA TYR A 7 -23.49 0.11 -11.92
C TYR A 7 -22.98 -0.14 -13.34
N SER A 8 -22.13 0.76 -13.85
CA SER A 8 -21.48 0.64 -15.15
C SER A 8 -20.36 -0.39 -15.06
N LYS A 9 -20.21 -1.17 -16.14
CA LYS A 9 -19.15 -2.18 -16.31
C LYS A 9 -17.78 -1.64 -15.86
N PRO A 10 -16.88 -2.53 -15.39
CA PRO A 10 -15.53 -2.14 -15.01
C PRO A 10 -14.84 -1.26 -16.06
N LYS A 11 -14.32 -0.09 -15.65
CA LYS A 11 -13.71 0.93 -16.54
C LYS A 11 -12.54 0.41 -17.38
N TYR A 12 -11.84 -0.61 -16.90
CA TYR A 12 -10.66 -1.18 -17.55
C TYR A 12 -10.76 -2.70 -17.66
N PRO A 13 -10.22 -3.31 -18.73
CA PRO A 13 -10.16 -4.76 -18.86
C PRO A 13 -9.21 -5.35 -17.80
N VAL A 14 -9.41 -6.64 -17.50
CA VAL A 14 -8.67 -7.37 -16.45
C VAL A 14 -7.15 -7.25 -16.63
N ARG A 15 -6.65 -7.30 -17.87
CA ARG A 15 -5.21 -7.17 -18.18
C ARG A 15 -4.64 -5.82 -17.74
N THR A 16 -5.34 -4.71 -18.03
CA THR A 16 -4.89 -3.36 -17.64
C THR A 16 -4.92 -3.16 -16.13
N ARG A 17 -5.89 -3.78 -15.45
CA ARG A 17 -5.95 -3.79 -13.98
C ARG A 17 -4.78 -4.55 -13.38
N LEU A 18 -4.43 -5.70 -13.94
CA LEU A 18 -3.33 -6.53 -13.46
C LEU A 18 -1.98 -5.82 -13.66
N VAL A 19 -1.77 -5.21 -14.83
CA VAL A 19 -0.59 -4.37 -15.08
C VAL A 19 -0.54 -3.18 -14.12
N GLY A 20 -1.68 -2.50 -13.91
CA GLY A 20 -1.78 -1.39 -12.97
C GLY A 20 -1.39 -1.78 -11.55
N ALA A 21 -1.89 -2.92 -11.06
CA ALA A 21 -1.55 -3.45 -9.74
C ALA A 21 -0.05 -3.75 -9.63
N VAL A 22 0.54 -4.44 -10.61
CA VAL A 22 1.96 -4.78 -10.62
C VAL A 22 2.85 -3.54 -10.62
N VAL A 23 2.55 -2.54 -11.46
CA VAL A 23 3.32 -1.29 -11.51
C VAL A 23 3.21 -0.53 -10.20
N LEU A 24 2.00 -0.40 -9.64
CA LEU A 24 1.79 0.25 -8.36
C LEU A 24 2.53 -0.47 -7.22
N GLN A 25 2.54 -1.80 -7.22
CA GLN A 25 3.27 -2.61 -6.25
C GLN A 25 4.78 -2.37 -6.35
N LEU A 26 5.34 -2.41 -7.57
CA LEU A 26 6.78 -2.24 -7.82
C LEU A 26 7.25 -0.82 -7.48
N VAL A 27 6.49 0.19 -7.89
CA VAL A 27 6.82 1.60 -7.60
C VAL A 27 6.73 1.87 -6.10
N GLY A 28 5.70 1.37 -5.43
CA GLY A 28 5.54 1.56 -3.99
C GLY A 28 6.61 0.84 -3.17
N THR A 29 6.82 -0.45 -3.42
CA THR A 29 7.85 -1.24 -2.71
C THR A 29 9.26 -0.72 -3.00
N GLY A 30 9.55 -0.34 -4.24
CA GLY A 30 10.82 0.29 -4.62
C GLY A 30 11.03 1.63 -3.91
N GLY A 31 10.01 2.50 -3.89
CA GLY A 31 10.08 3.78 -3.18
C GLY A 31 10.31 3.61 -1.68
N LEU A 32 9.62 2.66 -1.03
CA LEU A 32 9.80 2.40 0.40
C LEU A 32 11.19 1.85 0.72
N ALA A 33 11.68 0.92 -0.09
CA ALA A 33 13.03 0.37 0.06
C ALA A 33 14.09 1.47 -0.10
N LEU A 34 13.90 2.39 -1.06
CA LEU A 34 14.78 3.54 -1.22
C LEU A 34 14.75 4.47 -0.01
N ILE A 35 13.58 4.77 0.55
CA ILE A 35 13.46 5.61 1.75
C ILE A 35 14.20 4.98 2.93
N PHE A 36 13.98 3.69 3.21
CA PHE A 36 14.71 3.01 4.28
C PHE A 36 16.20 2.90 4.00
N CYS A 37 16.61 2.69 2.75
CA CYS A 37 18.02 2.68 2.37
C CYS A 37 18.68 4.04 2.63
N LEU A 38 18.00 5.14 2.29
CA LEU A 38 18.46 6.50 2.60
C LEU A 38 18.54 6.73 4.11
N LEU A 39 17.51 6.35 4.87
CA LEU A 39 17.47 6.48 6.32
C LEU A 39 18.58 5.66 7.01
N ASP A 40 18.80 4.42 6.57
CA ASP A 40 19.87 3.58 7.10
C ASP A 40 21.25 4.17 6.78
N SER A 41 21.43 4.76 5.59
CA SER A 41 22.69 5.46 5.23
C SER A 41 22.95 6.70 6.08
N LEU A 42 21.90 7.45 6.45
CA LEU A 42 21.99 8.63 7.30
C LEU A 42 22.22 8.28 8.78
N THR A 43 21.74 7.12 9.22
CA THR A 43 21.79 6.69 10.63
C THR A 43 22.86 5.63 10.91
N ALA A 44 23.69 5.31 9.91
CA ALA A 44 24.73 4.27 9.96
C ALA A 44 24.21 2.90 10.44
N LYS A 45 22.93 2.59 10.16
CA LYS A 45 22.31 1.30 10.51
C LYS A 45 22.67 0.22 9.47
N PRO A 46 22.66 -1.07 9.85
CA PRO A 46 23.05 -2.15 8.96
C PRO A 46 22.15 -2.21 7.71
N THR A 47 22.79 -1.99 6.56
CA THR A 47 22.18 -1.96 5.23
C THR A 47 22.48 -3.28 4.50
N ILE A 48 21.52 -4.20 4.51
CA ILE A 48 21.56 -5.37 3.61
C ILE A 48 20.52 -5.09 2.52
N SER A 49 20.98 -4.89 1.28
CA SER A 49 20.12 -4.56 0.13
C SER A 49 18.98 -5.57 -0.03
N LEU A 50 19.26 -6.87 -0.06
CA LEU A 50 18.22 -7.92 -0.08
C LEU A 50 17.31 -7.89 1.16
N GLY A 51 17.87 -7.59 2.34
CA GLY A 51 17.15 -7.44 3.59
C GLY A 51 16.28 -6.17 3.67
N GLN A 52 16.39 -5.23 2.73
CA GLN A 52 15.51 -4.06 2.64
C GLN A 52 14.32 -4.30 1.74
N PHE A 53 14.53 -5.01 0.61
CA PHE A 53 13.48 -5.26 -0.37
C PHE A 53 12.50 -6.35 0.07
N LEU A 54 12.99 -7.50 0.54
CA LEU A 54 12.15 -8.65 0.91
C LEU A 54 11.07 -8.32 1.96
N PRO A 55 11.39 -7.64 3.08
CA PRO A 55 10.39 -7.32 4.12
C PRO A 55 9.34 -6.32 3.61
N CYS A 56 9.78 -5.28 2.88
CA CYS A 56 8.89 -4.29 2.29
C CYS A 56 7.93 -4.91 1.26
N LEU A 57 8.43 -5.86 0.45
CA LEU A 57 7.67 -6.54 -0.58
C LEU A 57 6.66 -7.51 0.04
N ALA A 58 7.08 -8.32 1.02
CA ALA A 58 6.19 -9.21 1.76
C ALA A 58 5.08 -8.44 2.48
N GLY A 59 5.43 -7.37 3.20
CA GLY A 59 4.47 -6.51 3.88
C GLY A 59 3.50 -5.85 2.88
N GLY A 60 4.01 -5.30 1.79
CA GLY A 60 3.22 -4.65 0.75
C GLY A 60 2.23 -5.58 0.06
N VAL A 61 2.63 -6.82 -0.25
CA VAL A 61 1.76 -7.84 -0.84
C VAL A 61 0.64 -8.21 0.13
N VAL A 62 0.96 -8.45 1.40
CA VAL A 62 -0.04 -8.80 2.43
C VAL A 62 -1.04 -7.64 2.64
N GLY A 63 -0.54 -6.40 2.79
CA GLY A 63 -1.39 -5.21 2.94
C GLY A 63 -2.28 -4.98 1.72
N PHE A 64 -1.74 -5.20 0.51
CA PHE A 64 -2.49 -5.08 -0.72
C PHE A 64 -3.62 -6.12 -0.81
N HIS A 65 -3.32 -7.39 -0.55
CA HIS A 65 -4.33 -8.46 -0.61
C HIS A 65 -5.43 -8.28 0.44
N VAL A 66 -5.07 -7.88 1.67
CA VAL A 66 -6.05 -7.66 2.75
C VAL A 66 -7.08 -6.61 2.35
N VAL A 67 -6.66 -5.53 1.68
CA VAL A 67 -7.54 -4.41 1.31
C VAL A 67 -8.22 -4.61 -0.04
N ALA A 68 -7.54 -5.22 -1.02
CA ALA A 68 -8.10 -5.46 -2.34
C ALA A 68 -9.22 -6.52 -2.32
N PHE A 69 -9.14 -7.50 -1.40
CA PHE A 69 -10.08 -8.63 -1.34
C PHE A 69 -11.07 -8.60 -0.15
N ARG A 70 -10.90 -7.77 0.88
CA ARG A 70 -11.91 -7.63 1.96
C ARG A 70 -12.91 -6.51 1.68
N ARG A 71 -14.10 -6.68 2.30
CA ARG A 71 -15.29 -5.78 2.34
C ARG A 71 -14.95 -4.28 2.42
N PRO A 72 -15.88 -3.39 2.06
CA PRO A 72 -15.56 -2.00 1.78
C PRO A 72 -15.18 -1.27 3.06
N PHE A 73 -13.90 -1.25 3.38
CA PHE A 73 -13.37 -0.22 4.28
C PHE A 73 -13.69 1.13 3.67
N THR A 74 -14.20 2.04 4.49
CA THR A 74 -14.33 3.44 4.09
C THR A 74 -12.93 4.01 3.88
N ASP A 75 -12.80 4.94 2.95
CA ASP A 75 -11.51 5.55 2.63
C ASP A 75 -10.81 6.15 3.86
N GLY A 76 -11.58 6.66 4.83
CA GLY A 76 -11.06 7.14 6.11
C GLY A 76 -10.43 6.04 6.97
N GLN A 77 -11.04 4.85 7.01
CA GLN A 77 -10.48 3.70 7.73
C GLN A 77 -9.20 3.18 7.07
N LEU A 78 -9.16 3.12 5.74
CA LEU A 78 -7.94 2.73 5.02
C LEU A 78 -6.79 3.70 5.27
N CYS A 79 -7.09 5.00 5.30
CA CYS A 79 -6.10 6.02 5.58
C CYS A 79 -5.56 5.88 7.02
N LEU A 80 -6.44 5.71 8.01
CA LEU A 80 -6.04 5.51 9.42
C LEU A 80 -5.22 4.23 9.63
N VAL A 81 -5.59 3.14 8.95
CA VAL A 81 -4.83 1.89 9.01
C VAL A 81 -3.46 2.09 8.37
N ALA A 82 -3.38 2.66 7.17
CA ALA A 82 -2.11 2.92 6.51
C ALA A 82 -1.19 3.82 7.36
N THR A 83 -1.70 4.93 7.88
CA THR A 83 -0.90 5.88 8.66
C THR A 83 -0.46 5.29 9.99
N SER A 84 -1.29 4.51 10.67
CA SER A 84 -0.91 3.85 11.92
C SER A 84 0.20 2.82 11.73
N PHE A 85 0.11 1.97 10.69
CA PHE A 85 1.16 1.00 10.38
C PHE A 85 2.47 1.68 9.92
N LEU A 86 2.39 2.75 9.14
CA LEU A 86 3.58 3.52 8.74
C LEU A 86 4.24 4.21 9.94
N ALA A 87 3.44 4.87 10.79
CA ALA A 87 3.94 5.53 11.99
C ALA A 87 4.57 4.53 12.95
N PHE A 88 3.88 3.40 13.21
CA PHE A 88 4.40 2.35 14.08
C PHE A 88 5.70 1.75 13.53
N GLY A 89 5.76 1.45 12.22
CA GLY A 89 6.99 0.97 11.57
C GLY A 89 8.14 1.97 11.68
N ALA A 90 7.87 3.27 11.51
CA ALA A 90 8.89 4.32 11.64
C ALA A 90 9.41 4.46 13.08
N PHE A 91 8.52 4.51 14.08
CA PHE A 91 8.91 4.58 15.49
C PHE A 91 9.67 3.34 15.94
N TYR A 92 9.23 2.17 15.48
CA TYR A 92 9.88 0.90 15.79
C TYR A 92 11.28 0.80 15.16
N TRP A 93 11.43 1.26 13.91
CA TRP A 93 12.74 1.42 13.27
C TRP A 93 13.64 2.42 14.02
N LEU A 94 13.08 3.51 14.55
CA LEU A 94 13.86 4.53 15.28
C LEU A 94 14.38 3.98 16.61
N ALA A 95 13.55 3.22 17.32
CA ALA A 95 13.82 2.75 18.68
C ALA A 95 14.81 1.56 18.75
N SER A 96 14.98 0.81 17.67
CA SER A 96 15.87 -0.36 17.66
C SER A 96 17.01 -0.27 16.65
N ASN A 97 18.14 -0.87 17.01
CA ASN A 97 19.32 -1.06 16.15
C ASN A 97 19.57 -2.53 15.83
N SER A 98 18.74 -3.44 16.36
CA SER A 98 18.88 -4.86 16.10
C SER A 98 18.40 -5.18 14.69
N LEU A 99 19.15 -6.01 13.97
CA LEU A 99 18.79 -6.44 12.62
C LEU A 99 17.37 -7.05 12.54
N PRO A 100 16.92 -7.95 13.45
CA PRO A 100 15.55 -8.48 13.37
C PRO A 100 14.48 -7.41 13.57
N ASP A 101 14.70 -6.44 14.45
CA ASP A 101 13.71 -5.37 14.67
C ASP A 101 13.63 -4.42 13.48
N LEU A 102 14.76 -4.15 12.83
CA LEU A 102 14.80 -3.35 11.59
C LEU A 102 14.05 -4.05 10.44
N LEU A 103 14.18 -5.37 10.32
CA LEU A 103 13.42 -6.16 9.34
C LEU A 103 11.92 -6.13 9.66
N LEU A 104 11.55 -6.25 10.93
CA LEU A 104 10.15 -6.20 11.37
C LEU A 104 9.54 -4.82 11.12
N ALA A 105 10.28 -3.75 11.42
CA ALA A 105 9.87 -2.37 11.14
C ALA A 105 9.54 -2.16 9.65
N ARG A 106 10.40 -2.67 8.77
CA ARG A 106 10.23 -2.62 7.32
C ARG A 106 9.02 -3.43 6.83
N LEU A 107 8.77 -4.60 7.44
CA LEU A 107 7.57 -5.41 7.17
C LEU A 107 6.28 -4.64 7.52
N ILE A 108 6.25 -4.00 8.69
CA ILE A 108 5.10 -3.22 9.19
C ILE A 108 4.87 -1.99 8.30
N ALA A 109 5.94 -1.25 7.98
CA ALA A 109 5.84 -0.10 7.08
C ALA A 109 5.42 -0.53 5.65
N GLY A 110 5.93 -1.67 5.19
CA GLY A 110 5.53 -2.30 3.93
C GLY A 110 4.04 -2.61 3.89
N PHE A 111 3.50 -3.16 4.98
CA PHE A 111 2.06 -3.41 5.11
C PHE A 111 1.25 -2.12 5.02
N GLY A 112 1.62 -1.08 5.76
CA GLY A 112 0.96 0.23 5.70
C GLY A 112 0.96 0.82 4.28
N LEU A 113 2.08 0.72 3.56
CA LEU A 113 2.15 1.16 2.18
C LEU A 113 1.29 0.29 1.23
N GLY A 114 1.27 -1.03 1.43
CA GLY A 114 0.41 -1.95 0.69
C GLY A 114 -1.07 -1.58 0.78
N VAL A 115 -1.51 -1.11 1.95
CA VAL A 115 -2.87 -0.60 2.19
C VAL A 115 -3.15 0.67 1.36
N VAL A 116 -2.21 1.61 1.29
CA VAL A 116 -2.32 2.83 0.45
C VAL A 116 -2.40 2.45 -1.03
N ILE A 117 -1.54 1.53 -1.46
CA ILE A 117 -1.51 1.06 -2.85
C ILE A 117 -2.83 0.39 -3.22
N ALA A 118 -3.39 -0.44 -2.35
CA ALA A 118 -4.69 -1.06 -2.60
C ALA A 118 -5.83 -0.05 -2.63
N GLY A 119 -5.82 0.96 -1.75
CA GLY A 119 -6.80 2.05 -1.77
C GLY A 119 -6.73 2.85 -3.08
N THR A 120 -5.53 3.24 -3.51
CA THR A 120 -5.33 3.96 -4.78
C THR A 120 -5.70 3.10 -5.99
N PHE A 121 -5.36 1.81 -5.97
CA PHE A 121 -5.76 0.86 -7.00
C PHE A 121 -7.28 0.74 -7.09
N ARG A 122 -7.96 0.61 -5.95
CA ARG A 122 -9.42 0.50 -5.88
C ARG A 122 -10.11 1.76 -6.43
N ARG A 123 -9.69 2.95 -6.00
CA ARG A 123 -10.20 4.22 -6.52
C ARG A 123 -9.97 4.39 -8.03
N ARG A 124 -8.79 4.00 -8.53
CA ARG A 124 -8.39 4.28 -9.92
C ARG A 124 -8.90 3.25 -10.91
N PHE A 125 -9.04 1.98 -10.51
CA PHE A 125 -9.33 0.87 -11.41
C PHE A 125 -10.65 0.15 -11.11
N LEU A 126 -11.16 0.18 -9.88
CA LEU A 126 -12.35 -0.56 -9.45
C LEU A 126 -13.58 0.33 -9.24
N GLU A 127 -13.42 1.57 -8.79
CA GLU A 127 -14.55 2.51 -8.69
C GLU A 127 -15.05 2.91 -10.08
N SER A 128 -16.30 2.55 -10.37
CA SER A 128 -17.00 3.01 -11.56
C SER A 128 -17.38 4.49 -11.37
N PRO A 129 -17.22 5.35 -12.40
CA PRO A 129 -17.69 6.72 -12.32
C PRO A 129 -19.21 6.70 -12.10
N VAL A 130 -19.64 7.30 -10.99
CA VAL A 130 -21.06 7.55 -10.73
C VAL A 130 -21.47 8.68 -11.67
N ILE A 131 -22.01 8.33 -12.84
CA ILE A 131 -22.54 9.32 -13.77
C ILE A 131 -23.96 9.66 -13.32
N PRO A 132 -24.23 10.88 -12.81
CA PRO A 132 -25.60 11.27 -12.48
C PRO A 132 -26.41 11.32 -13.78
N ARG A 133 -27.58 10.66 -13.79
CA ARG A 133 -28.60 10.91 -14.81
C ARG A 133 -29.16 12.31 -14.55
N VAL A 134 -28.74 13.29 -15.33
CA VAL A 134 -29.51 14.52 -15.51
C VAL A 134 -30.60 14.16 -16.51
N ARG A 135 -31.87 14.27 -16.11
CA ARG A 135 -33.03 14.11 -16.98
C ARG A 135 -33.61 15.48 -17.26
#